data_AF-A0A442FM83-F1
#
_entry.id   AF-A0A442FM83-F1
#
_cell.length_a   1.000
_cell.length_b   1.000
_cell.length_c   1.000
_cell.angle_alpha   90.00
_cell.angle_beta   90.00
_cell.angle_gamma   90.00
#
_symmetry.space_group_name_H-M   'P 1'
#
loop_
_entity.id
_entity.type
_entity.pdbx_description
1 polymer ?
#
loop_
_entity_poly.entity_id
_entity_poly.type
_entity_poly.pdbx_seq_one_letter_code
_entity_poly.pdbx_strand_id
1 'polypeptide(L)'
;MATENAEARDRHSKKETFVMGSHAVIASLPVAGADRAVLVEAANAAFERVIGRIEPANEELTRTLWDAECYIDNEITADMLPISRDEAAYLVDVFLVHHVVQLAVATDKEAAESWP
;
A
#
# COMPACT_ATOMS: atom_id res chain seq x y z
N MET A 1 -23.00 -43.69 32.75
CA MET A 1 -22.99 -42.71 31.63
C MET A 1 -22.70 -41.35 32.22
N ALA A 2 -21.43 -40.96 32.32
CA ALA A 2 -21.02 -39.70 32.95
C ALA A 2 -19.63 -39.28 32.46
N THR A 3 -19.45 -39.13 31.15
CA THR A 3 -18.19 -38.64 30.55
C THR A 3 -18.48 -38.02 29.19
N GLU A 4 -19.26 -36.94 29.15
CA GLU A 4 -19.49 -36.19 27.90
C GLU A 4 -19.99 -34.78 28.22
N ASN A 5 -19.23 -34.02 29.03
CA ASN A 5 -19.52 -32.60 29.20
C ASN A 5 -18.34 -31.72 29.65
N ALA A 6 -17.11 -32.26 29.66
CA ALA A 6 -15.92 -31.49 30.01
C ALA A 6 -15.30 -30.76 28.80
N GLU A 7 -15.46 -31.28 27.57
CA GLU A 7 -14.80 -30.72 26.37
C GLU A 7 -15.56 -29.55 25.71
N ALA A 8 -16.80 -29.29 26.13
CA ALA A 8 -17.57 -28.16 25.60
C ALA A 8 -17.18 -26.81 26.22
N ARG A 9 -16.49 -26.81 27.38
CA ARG A 9 -16.09 -25.58 28.09
C ARG A 9 -14.75 -25.02 27.64
N ASP A 10 -13.91 -25.83 26.99
CA ASP A 10 -12.60 -25.37 26.50
C ASP A 10 -12.71 -24.61 25.17
N ARG A 11 -13.75 -24.88 24.37
CA ARG A 11 -14.02 -24.16 23.12
C ARG A 11 -14.52 -22.72 23.30
N HIS A 12 -14.93 -22.34 24.51
CA HIS A 12 -15.30 -20.95 24.82
C HIS A 12 -14.15 -20.15 25.45
N SER A 13 -12.98 -20.77 25.66
CA SER A 13 -11.76 -20.14 26.15
C SER A 13 -10.73 -19.88 25.05
N LYS A 14 -11.17 -19.80 23.80
CA LYS A 14 -10.51 -18.96 22.80
C LYS A 14 -11.39 -17.75 22.62
N LYS A 15 -11.31 -16.84 23.61
CA LYS A 15 -11.30 -15.43 23.26
C LYS A 15 -10.25 -15.35 22.17
N GLU A 16 -10.68 -15.26 20.93
CA GLU A 16 -9.95 -14.46 19.97
C GLU A 16 -9.81 -13.11 20.66
N THR A 17 -8.72 -13.00 21.41
CA THR A 17 -8.00 -11.77 21.54
C THR A 17 -7.76 -11.40 20.09
N PHE A 18 -8.75 -10.73 19.49
CA PHE A 18 -8.49 -9.76 18.46
C PHE A 18 -7.50 -8.87 19.17
N VAL A 19 -6.21 -9.17 18.96
CA VAL A 19 -5.15 -8.27 19.34
C VAL A 19 -5.59 -7.04 18.58
N MET A 20 -6.19 -6.09 19.30
CA MET A 20 -6.34 -4.73 18.86
C MET A 20 -4.89 -4.30 18.72
N GLY A 21 -4.32 -4.66 17.56
CA GLY A 21 -2.97 -4.33 17.20
C GLY A 21 -2.93 -2.86 17.46
N SER A 22 -1.99 -2.44 18.32
CA SER A 22 -1.59 -1.05 18.42
C SER A 22 -1.75 -0.44 17.03
N HIS A 23 -2.79 0.38 16.82
CA HIS A 23 -3.04 0.98 15.52
C HIS A 23 -1.78 1.81 15.27
N ALA A 24 -0.85 1.29 14.47
CA ALA A 24 0.43 1.94 14.28
C ALA A 24 0.12 3.33 13.74
N VAL A 25 0.60 4.37 14.41
CA VAL A 25 0.32 5.76 14.04
C VAL A 25 1.61 6.35 13.51
N ILE A 26 1.53 6.89 12.30
CA ILE A 26 2.57 7.70 11.72
C ILE A 26 2.38 9.11 12.28
N ALA A 27 3.35 9.58 13.07
CA ALA A 27 3.28 10.85 13.77
C ALA A 27 4.27 11.89 13.25
N SER A 28 5.20 11.50 12.37
CA SER A 28 6.26 12.38 11.86
C SER A 28 6.70 11.99 10.46
N LEU A 29 7.20 12.98 9.72
CA LEU A 29 7.89 12.81 8.45
C LEU A 29 9.42 12.96 8.62
N PRO A 30 10.25 12.32 7.76
CA PRO A 30 9.84 11.33 6.76
C PRO A 30 9.30 10.05 7.43
N VAL A 31 8.40 9.33 6.75
CA VAL A 31 7.93 8.04 7.24
C VAL A 31 9.14 7.11 7.33
N ALA A 32 9.33 6.45 8.48
CA ALA A 32 10.54 5.69 8.75
C ALA A 32 10.23 4.31 9.35
N GLY A 33 11.24 3.43 9.33
CA GLY A 33 11.20 2.14 9.99
C GLY A 33 10.08 1.21 9.47
N ALA A 34 9.39 0.56 10.39
CA ALA A 34 8.37 -0.45 10.07
C ALA A 34 7.17 0.14 9.31
N ASP A 35 6.79 1.39 9.58
CA ASP A 35 5.69 2.03 8.88
C ASP A 35 6.05 2.25 7.41
N ARG A 36 7.27 2.71 7.14
CA ARG A 36 7.77 2.89 5.77
C ARG A 36 7.78 1.58 4.99
N ALA A 37 8.27 0.50 5.59
CA ALA A 37 8.31 -0.81 4.94
C ALA A 37 6.90 -1.27 4.51
N VAL A 38 5.90 -1.13 5.39
CA VAL A 38 4.51 -1.49 5.10
C VAL A 38 3.92 -0.65 3.98
N LEU A 39 4.18 0.66 3.97
CA LEU A 39 3.66 1.53 2.92
C LEU A 39 4.32 1.26 1.56
N VAL A 40 5.63 0.99 1.53
CA VAL A 40 6.34 0.62 0.30
C VAL A 40 5.83 -0.71 -0.26
N GLU A 41 5.57 -1.70 0.59
CA GLU A 41 4.93 -2.95 0.16
C GLU A 41 3.52 -2.72 -0.40
N ALA A 42 2.71 -1.89 0.27
CA ALA A 42 1.38 -1.54 -0.19
C ALA A 42 1.41 -0.82 -1.54
N ALA A 43 2.31 0.15 -1.71
CA ALA A 43 2.49 0.90 -2.96
C ALA A 43 2.89 -0.01 -4.12
N ASN A 44 3.87 -0.92 -3.92
CA ASN A 44 4.27 -1.88 -4.96
C ASN A 44 3.13 -2.84 -5.34
N ALA A 45 2.39 -3.35 -4.35
CA ALA A 45 1.26 -4.24 -4.61
C ALA A 45 0.13 -3.53 -5.38
N ALA A 46 -0.15 -2.26 -5.03
CA ALA A 46 -1.10 -1.44 -5.75
C ALA A 46 -0.60 -1.10 -7.16
N PHE A 47 0.70 -0.84 -7.34
CA PHE A 47 1.30 -0.55 -8.63
C PHE A 47 1.06 -1.69 -9.62
N GLU A 48 1.34 -2.94 -9.22
CA GLU A 48 1.10 -4.10 -10.07
C GLU A 48 -0.38 -4.27 -10.47
N ARG A 49 -1.31 -3.98 -9.55
CA ARG A 49 -2.75 -4.00 -9.87
C ARG A 49 -3.14 -2.90 -10.85
N VAL A 50 -2.61 -1.70 -10.66
CA VAL A 50 -2.94 -0.53 -11.48
C VAL A 50 -2.35 -0.67 -12.87
N ILE A 51 -1.05 -0.98 -12.98
CA ILE A 51 -0.36 -1.04 -14.27
C ILE A 51 -0.97 -2.11 -15.18
N GLY A 52 -1.32 -3.28 -14.63
CA GLY A 52 -2.01 -4.33 -15.37
C GLY A 52 -3.45 -3.99 -15.74
N ARG A 53 -4.08 -2.98 -15.11
CA ARG A 53 -5.44 -2.53 -15.43
C ARG A 53 -5.47 -1.41 -16.47
N ILE A 54 -4.50 -0.50 -16.43
CA ILE A 54 -4.47 0.64 -17.34
C ILE A 54 -3.79 0.30 -18.68
N GLU A 55 -3.01 -0.79 -18.73
CA GLU A 55 -2.34 -1.31 -19.94
C GLU A 55 -1.64 -0.19 -20.74
N PRO A 56 -0.62 0.46 -20.17
CA PRO A 56 0.03 1.60 -20.81
C PRO A 56 0.78 1.17 -22.08
N ALA A 57 0.82 2.03 -23.09
CA ALA A 57 1.45 1.70 -24.38
C ALA A 57 2.94 1.37 -24.25
N ASN A 58 3.62 1.97 -23.27
CA ASN A 58 5.02 1.73 -22.94
C ASN A 58 5.16 1.16 -21.50
N GLU A 59 4.61 -0.02 -21.26
CA GLU A 59 4.60 -0.65 -19.91
C GLU A 59 6.00 -0.83 -19.33
N GLU A 60 6.94 -1.40 -20.08
CA GLU A 60 8.31 -1.64 -19.59
C GLU A 60 8.97 -0.33 -19.15
N LEU A 61 8.87 0.73 -19.96
CA LEU A 61 9.42 2.04 -19.61
C LEU A 61 8.70 2.62 -18.39
N THR A 62 7.37 2.47 -18.30
CA THR A 62 6.58 2.93 -17.15
C THR A 62 7.03 2.25 -15.85
N ARG A 63 7.35 0.95 -15.92
CA ARG A 63 7.93 0.20 -14.78
C ARG A 63 9.31 0.71 -14.39
N THR A 64 10.12 1.17 -15.33
CA THR A 64 11.45 1.73 -15.00
C THR A 64 11.39 3.08 -14.28
N LEU A 65 10.29 3.85 -14.46
CA LEU A 65 10.09 5.13 -13.77
C LEU A 65 9.44 4.97 -12.40
N TRP A 66 8.93 3.78 -12.06
CA TRP A 66 8.26 3.55 -10.78
C TRP A 66 9.27 3.52 -9.62
N ASP A 67 9.03 4.38 -8.63
CA ASP A 67 9.78 4.44 -7.39
C ASP A 67 8.80 4.54 -6.22
N ALA A 68 8.55 3.41 -5.56
CA ALA A 68 7.65 3.33 -4.41
C ALA A 68 8.10 4.19 -3.23
N GLU A 69 9.41 4.34 -3.03
CA GLU A 69 9.94 5.12 -1.92
C GLU A 69 9.68 6.61 -2.14
N CYS A 70 10.02 7.11 -3.33
CA CYS A 70 9.76 8.48 -3.74
C CYS A 70 8.25 8.77 -3.75
N TYR A 71 7.41 7.82 -4.17
CA TYR A 71 5.96 7.96 -4.10
C TYR A 71 5.48 8.16 -2.66
N ILE A 72 5.91 7.33 -1.71
CA ILE A 72 5.53 7.46 -0.29
C ILE A 72 5.98 8.79 0.31
N ASP A 73 7.20 9.26 -0.02
CA ASP A 73 7.74 10.52 0.48
C ASP A 73 6.94 11.75 -0.03
N ASN A 74 6.26 11.63 -1.17
CA ASN A 74 5.44 12.69 -1.76
C ASN A 74 3.95 12.58 -1.42
N GLU A 75 3.43 11.37 -1.28
CA GLU A 75 1.99 11.13 -1.04
C GLU A 75 1.60 11.35 0.42
N ILE A 76 2.47 11.01 1.38
CA ILE A 76 2.19 11.21 2.81
C ILE A 76 2.71 12.59 3.25
N THR A 77 1.79 13.55 3.37
CA THR A 77 2.09 14.95 3.70
C THR A 77 1.82 15.29 5.17
N ALA A 78 2.40 16.39 5.65
CA ALA A 78 2.36 16.77 7.06
C ALA A 78 0.93 17.08 7.56
N ASP A 79 0.03 17.52 6.68
CA ASP A 79 -1.37 17.81 6.98
C ASP A 79 -2.23 16.56 7.19
N MET A 80 -1.75 15.38 6.77
CA MET A 80 -2.40 14.10 7.06
C MET A 80 -2.10 13.61 8.49
N LEU A 81 -1.08 14.16 9.16
CA LEU A 81 -0.59 13.62 10.44
C LEU A 81 -1.36 14.17 11.67
N PRO A 82 -1.51 13.36 12.73
CA PRO A 82 -1.15 11.94 12.81
C PRO A 82 -2.17 11.06 12.07
N ILE A 83 -1.67 10.07 11.34
CA ILE A 83 -2.51 9.14 10.57
C ILE A 83 -2.24 7.70 11.01
N SER A 84 -3.27 6.86 10.99
CA SER A 84 -3.03 5.43 11.18
C SER A 84 -2.31 4.85 9.95
N ARG A 85 -1.41 3.89 10.17
CA ARG A 85 -0.70 3.19 9.09
C ARG A 85 -1.67 2.49 8.15
N ASP A 86 -2.76 1.95 8.67
CA ASP A 86 -3.79 1.27 7.87
C ASP A 86 -4.52 2.27 6.96
N GLU A 87 -4.83 3.45 7.47
CA GLU A 87 -5.43 4.54 6.68
C GLU A 87 -4.43 5.08 5.64
N ALA A 88 -3.16 5.29 6.02
CA ALA A 88 -2.12 5.67 5.06
C ALA A 88 -1.94 4.63 3.93
N ALA A 89 -1.95 3.34 4.26
CA ALA A 89 -1.88 2.27 3.26
C ALA A 89 -3.12 2.24 2.35
N TYR A 90 -4.31 2.53 2.91
CA TYR A 90 -5.53 2.68 2.12
C TYR A 90 -5.44 3.85 1.14
N LEU A 91 -4.98 5.03 1.59
CA LEU A 91 -4.80 6.20 0.73
C LEU A 91 -3.79 5.92 -0.39
N VAL A 92 -2.66 5.29 -0.06
CA VAL A 92 -1.66 4.83 -1.03
C VAL A 92 -2.32 3.98 -2.12
N ASP A 93 -3.14 2.98 -1.75
CA ASP A 93 -3.79 2.09 -2.73
C ASP A 93 -4.77 2.83 -3.64
N VAL A 94 -5.66 3.66 -3.08
CA VAL A 94 -6.74 4.29 -3.86
C VAL A 94 -6.27 5.45 -4.74
N PHE A 95 -5.22 6.17 -4.35
CA PHE A 95 -4.73 7.33 -5.12
C PHE A 95 -3.63 6.99 -6.12
N LEU A 96 -2.98 5.82 -6.00
CA LEU A 96 -1.85 5.44 -6.85
C LEU A 96 -2.16 5.48 -8.34
N VAL A 97 -3.40 5.18 -8.74
CA VAL A 97 -3.83 5.19 -10.14
C VAL A 97 -3.47 6.49 -10.87
N HIS A 98 -3.56 7.63 -10.19
CA HIS A 98 -3.24 8.92 -10.78
C HIS A 98 -1.75 9.04 -11.08
N HIS A 99 -0.89 8.56 -10.18
CA HIS A 99 0.55 8.59 -10.37
C HIS A 99 0.99 7.66 -11.52
N VAL A 100 0.48 6.43 -11.58
CA VAL A 100 0.84 5.50 -12.68
C VAL A 100 0.39 6.04 -14.03
N VAL A 101 -0.77 6.70 -14.12
CA VAL A 101 -1.20 7.38 -15.34
C VAL A 101 -0.23 8.50 -15.74
N GLN A 102 0.29 9.27 -14.79
CA GLN A 102 1.29 10.30 -15.08
C GLN A 102 2.60 9.70 -15.60
N LEU A 103 3.05 8.60 -15.01
CA LEU A 103 4.23 7.87 -15.51
C LEU A 103 4.00 7.38 -16.94
N ALA A 104 2.86 6.75 -17.21
CA ALA A 104 2.50 6.28 -18.56
C ALA A 104 2.46 7.43 -19.59
N VAL A 105 1.90 8.58 -19.22
CA VAL A 105 1.89 9.75 -20.11
C VAL A 105 3.29 10.30 -20.36
N ALA A 106 4.18 10.26 -19.36
CA ALA A 106 5.56 10.69 -19.53
C ALA A 106 6.31 9.78 -20.51
N THR A 107 6.16 8.47 -20.35
CA THR A 107 6.83 7.47 -21.22
C THR A 107 6.29 7.49 -22.64
N ASP A 108 4.98 7.71 -22.83
CA ASP A 108 4.38 7.88 -24.15
C ASP A 108 4.93 9.10 -24.90
N LYS A 109 5.18 10.21 -24.20
CA LYS A 109 5.80 11.41 -24.78
C LYS A 109 7.25 11.17 -25.16
N GLU A 110 8.04 10.58 -24.27
CA GLU A 110 9.44 10.24 -24.54
C GLU A 110 9.57 9.28 -25.73
N ALA A 111 8.69 8.29 -25.84
CA ALA A 111 8.67 7.35 -26.96
C ALA A 111 8.31 8.05 -28.28
N ALA A 112 7.35 8.97 -28.27
CA ALA A 112 6.95 9.74 -29.45
C ALA A 112 8.04 10.74 -29.90
N GLU A 113 8.73 11.39 -28.96
CA GLU A 113 9.80 12.35 -29.24
C GLU A 113 11.11 11.66 -29.68
N SER A 114 11.32 10.40 -29.27
CA SER A 114 12.49 9.60 -29.66
C SER A 114 12.40 9.03 -31.08
N TRP A 115 11.27 9.23 -31.79
CA TRP A 115 11.08 8.78 -33.16
C TRP A 115 11.45 9.89 -34.17
N PRO A 116 12.43 9.67 -35.09
CA PRO A 116 12.87 10.66 -36.07
C PRO A 116 11.90 10.89 -37.24
#